data_AF-A0A409VZG0-F1
#
_entry.id   AF-A0A409VZG0-F1
#
_cell.length_a   1.000
_cell.length_b   1.000
_cell.length_c   1.000
_cell.angle_alpha   90.00
_cell.angle_beta   90.00
_cell.angle_gamma   90.00
#
_symmetry.space_group_name_H-M   'P 1'
#
loop_
_entity.id
_entity.type
_entity.pdbx_description
1 polymer ?
#
loop_
_entity_poly.entity_id
_entity_poly.type
_entity_poly.pdbx_seq_one_letter_code
_entity_poly.pdbx_strand_id
1 'polypeptide(L)'
;MFPPEIMCFIFKEMCISQLQDLDHVLARLPGSLEYGRECIFSAVHDDLDEDFDTFSILKAVRTPGFSPYAVASVCQYWDGILSSNPSFWNTIVIFIDQMDWTELHIPQAYFTRSGNLPIDVFFIRKIPGYQVHDDMGPDMAI
;
A
#
# COMPACT_ATOMS: atom_id res chain seq x y z
N MET A 1 5.33 11.16 -28.75
CA MET A 1 5.43 11.00 -27.29
C MET A 1 4.73 12.19 -26.67
N PHE A 2 3.82 11.98 -25.71
CA PHE A 2 3.08 13.09 -25.10
C PHE A 2 4.01 13.97 -24.24
N PRO A 3 3.70 15.26 -24.03
CA PRO A 3 4.43 16.11 -23.11
C PRO A 3 4.46 15.54 -21.67
N PRO A 4 5.52 15.78 -20.89
CA PRO A 4 5.63 15.32 -19.50
C PRO A 4 4.42 15.68 -18.63
N GLU A 5 3.84 16.86 -18.83
CA GLU A 5 2.69 17.35 -18.07
C GLU A 5 1.46 16.47 -18.31
N ILE A 6 1.23 16.09 -19.57
CA ILE A 6 0.13 15.19 -19.96
C ILE A 6 0.37 13.79 -19.42
N MET A 7 1.62 13.31 -19.49
CA MET A 7 1.98 12.01 -18.92
C MET A 7 1.75 11.97 -17.41
N CYS A 8 2.05 13.04 -16.67
CA CYS A 8 1.76 13.13 -15.25
C CYS A 8 0.26 13.00 -14.94
N PHE A 9 -0.62 13.59 -15.76
CA PHE A 9 -2.05 13.39 -15.60
C PHE A 9 -2.45 11.93 -15.83
N ILE A 10 -1.94 11.30 -16.89
CA ILE A 10 -2.19 9.88 -17.17
C ILE A 10 -1.71 9.00 -16.01
N PHE A 11 -0.53 9.27 -15.47
CA PHE A 11 0.02 8.51 -14.35
C PHE A 11 -0.85 8.66 -13.10
N LYS A 12 -1.33 9.86 -12.79
CA LYS A 12 -2.25 10.07 -11.67
C LYS A 12 -3.53 9.26 -11.84
N GLU A 13 -4.13 9.27 -13.02
CA GLU A 13 -5.32 8.46 -13.29
C GLU A 13 -5.03 6.96 -13.14
N MET A 14 -3.90 6.47 -13.65
CA MET A 14 -3.49 5.08 -13.44
C MET A 14 -3.32 4.72 -11.96
N CYS A 15 -2.70 5.60 -11.17
CA CYS A 15 -2.55 5.41 -9.73
C CYS A 15 -3.91 5.37 -9.04
N ILE A 16 -4.82 6.28 -9.41
CA ILE A 16 -6.18 6.34 -8.84
C ILE A 16 -6.96 5.08 -9.20
N SER A 17 -6.91 4.61 -10.43
CA SER A 17 -7.59 3.37 -10.83
C SER A 17 -7.06 2.16 -10.06
N GLN A 18 -5.74 2.05 -9.87
CA GLN A 18 -5.15 0.97 -9.05
C GLN A 18 -5.60 1.03 -7.59
N LEU A 19 -5.73 2.23 -7.02
CA LEU A 19 -6.25 2.42 -5.66
C LEU A 19 -7.75 2.07 -5.58
N GLN A 20 -8.55 2.43 -6.58
CA GLN A 20 -9.97 2.07 -6.65
C GLN A 20 -10.18 0.57 -6.81
N ASP A 21 -9.38 -0.10 -7.63
CA ASP A 21 -9.41 -1.56 -7.76
C ASP A 21 -9.06 -2.22 -6.42
N LEU A 22 -8.08 -1.67 -5.70
CA LEU A 22 -7.75 -2.11 -4.36
C LEU A 22 -8.94 -1.91 -3.41
N ASP A 23 -9.53 -0.72 -3.37
CA ASP A 23 -10.72 -0.42 -2.57
C ASP A 23 -11.91 -1.33 -2.91
N HIS A 24 -12.10 -1.68 -4.18
CA HIS A 24 -13.14 -2.64 -4.58
C HIS A 24 -12.85 -4.06 -4.13
N VAL A 25 -11.59 -4.48 -4.11
CA VAL A 25 -11.19 -5.76 -3.51
C VAL A 25 -11.46 -5.72 -2.01
N LEU A 26 -11.13 -4.62 -1.33
CA LEU A 26 -11.39 -4.41 0.10
C LEU A 26 -12.89 -4.44 0.42
N ALA A 27 -13.71 -3.71 -0.34
CA ALA A 27 -15.14 -3.58 -0.12
C ALA A 27 -15.93 -4.88 -0.37
N ARG A 28 -15.35 -5.85 -1.11
CA ARG A 28 -15.96 -7.17 -1.37
C ARG A 28 -15.64 -8.20 -0.29
N LEU A 29 -14.82 -7.86 0.69
CA LEU A 29 -14.50 -8.74 1.81
C LEU A 29 -15.59 -8.66 2.90
N PRO A 30 -15.99 -9.81 3.49
CA PRO A 30 -16.98 -9.83 4.55
C PRO A 30 -16.43 -9.07 5.77
N GLY A 31 -17.16 -8.06 6.25
CA GLY A 31 -16.77 -7.20 7.37
C GLY A 31 -16.57 -5.72 7.03
N SER A 32 -16.62 -5.33 5.75
CA SER A 32 -16.50 -3.93 5.33
C SER A 32 -17.75 -3.11 5.68
N LEU A 33 -17.86 -2.64 6.92
CA LEU A 33 -18.87 -1.67 7.35
C LEU A 33 -18.59 -0.31 6.69
N GLU A 34 -19.66 0.35 6.27
CA GLU A 34 -19.66 1.59 5.48
C GLU A 34 -18.83 2.72 6.11
N TYR A 35 -17.68 3.04 5.51
CA TYR A 35 -17.14 4.40 5.59
C TYR A 35 -16.27 4.69 4.37
N GLY A 36 -16.76 5.60 3.53
CA GLY A 36 -16.10 5.97 2.29
C GLY A 36 -14.76 6.65 2.50
N ARG A 37 -13.85 6.42 1.55
CA ARG A 37 -12.67 7.23 1.22
C ARG A 37 -11.50 7.28 2.22
N GLU A 38 -11.59 6.67 3.41
CA GLU A 38 -10.48 6.65 4.38
C GLU A 38 -9.79 5.28 4.56
N CYS A 39 -10.18 4.26 3.77
CA CYS A 39 -9.88 2.85 4.10
C CYS A 39 -8.43 2.38 3.92
N ILE A 40 -7.55 3.12 3.23
CA ILE A 40 -6.11 2.80 3.27
C ILE A 40 -5.43 3.45 4.50
N PHE A 41 -5.99 4.55 5.00
CA PHE A 41 -5.37 5.41 6.02
C PHE A 41 -5.83 5.12 7.46
N SER A 42 -7.03 4.55 7.66
CA SER A 42 -7.58 4.26 8.99
C SER A 42 -7.26 2.87 9.54
N ALA A 43 -6.68 1.96 8.74
CA ALA A 43 -6.40 0.58 9.14
C ALA A 43 -5.30 0.42 10.23
N VAL A 44 -4.86 1.53 10.83
CA VAL A 44 -3.88 1.58 11.92
C VAL A 44 -4.53 1.93 13.27
N HIS A 45 -5.86 2.09 13.32
CA HIS A 45 -6.59 2.24 14.59
C HIS A 45 -7.15 0.90 15.09
N ASP A 46 -6.87 0.65 16.37
CA ASP A 46 -6.68 -0.61 17.09
C ASP A 46 -7.98 -1.33 17.50
N ASP A 47 -9.06 -1.28 16.71
CA ASP A 47 -10.37 -1.86 17.11
C ASP A 47 -11.21 -2.38 15.93
N LEU A 48 -10.71 -3.32 15.12
CA LEU A 48 -11.56 -4.07 14.17
C LEU A 48 -11.27 -5.58 14.18
N ASP A 49 -12.36 -6.33 14.11
CA ASP A 49 -12.52 -7.79 14.25
C ASP A 49 -11.50 -8.68 13.50
N GLU A 50 -11.29 -9.87 14.07
CA GLU A 50 -10.20 -10.85 13.88
C GLU A 50 -9.99 -11.48 12.48
N ASP A 51 -10.53 -10.97 11.37
CA ASP A 51 -10.49 -11.70 10.07
C ASP A 51 -9.85 -10.92 8.89
N PHE A 52 -9.31 -9.72 9.13
CA PHE A 52 -8.79 -8.88 8.06
C PHE A 52 -7.25 -8.96 7.91
N ASP A 53 -6.78 -9.59 6.83
CA ASP A 53 -5.35 -9.68 6.49
C ASP A 53 -4.85 -8.38 5.82
N THR A 54 -4.82 -7.28 6.59
CA THR A 54 -4.21 -5.99 6.18
C THR A 54 -2.79 -6.17 5.66
N PHE A 55 -2.07 -7.16 6.17
CA PHE A 55 -0.71 -7.48 5.78
C PHE A 55 -0.63 -7.94 4.32
N SER A 56 -1.57 -8.75 3.83
CA SER A 56 -1.65 -9.15 2.42
C SER A 56 -1.86 -7.96 1.47
N ILE A 57 -2.68 -6.99 1.86
CA ILE A 57 -2.90 -5.76 1.08
C ILE A 57 -1.63 -4.90 1.05
N LEU A 58 -1.00 -4.70 2.22
CA LEU A 58 0.23 -3.93 2.33
C LEU A 58 1.41 -4.60 1.60
N LYS A 59 1.36 -5.93 1.43
CA LYS A 59 2.31 -6.65 0.58
C LYS A 59 2.05 -6.42 -0.90
N ALA A 60 0.78 -6.35 -1.33
CA ALA A 60 0.42 -6.08 -2.72
C ALA A 60 0.92 -4.70 -3.18
N VAL A 61 0.85 -3.67 -2.33
CA VAL A 61 1.33 -2.31 -2.68
C VAL A 61 2.86 -2.22 -2.83
N ARG A 62 3.63 -3.19 -2.33
CA ARG A 62 5.08 -3.31 -2.58
C ARG A 62 5.43 -3.96 -3.90
N THR A 63 4.47 -4.62 -4.55
CA THR A 63 4.78 -5.34 -5.78
C THR A 63 5.17 -4.37 -6.89
N PRO A 64 6.11 -4.72 -7.78
CA PRO A 64 6.46 -3.89 -8.92
C PRO A 64 5.27 -3.57 -9.85
N GLY A 65 4.18 -4.34 -9.75
CA GLY A 65 2.92 -4.11 -10.46
C GLY A 65 2.02 -3.03 -9.86
N PHE A 66 2.37 -2.48 -8.69
CA PHE A 66 1.66 -1.38 -8.06
C PHE A 66 2.37 -0.04 -8.28
N SER A 67 1.60 1.04 -8.29
CA SER A 67 2.13 2.41 -8.35
C SER A 67 3.08 2.69 -7.19
N PRO A 68 4.15 3.49 -7.39
CA PRO A 68 4.56 4.14 -8.64
C PRO A 68 5.34 3.22 -9.59
N TYR A 69 5.81 2.05 -9.14
CA TYR A 69 6.73 1.20 -9.88
C TYR A 69 6.15 0.61 -11.17
N ALA A 70 4.84 0.32 -11.19
CA ALA A 70 4.15 -0.16 -12.37
C ALA A 70 4.34 0.78 -13.57
N VAL A 71 4.20 2.08 -13.32
CA VAL A 71 4.33 3.13 -14.33
C VAL A 71 5.80 3.27 -14.77
N ALA A 72 6.74 3.27 -13.81
CA ALA A 72 8.17 3.36 -14.11
C ALA A 72 8.68 2.18 -14.95
N SER A 73 8.06 1.00 -14.83
CA SER A 73 8.49 -0.23 -15.51
C SER A 73 8.22 -0.24 -17.03
N VAL A 74 7.36 0.65 -17.53
CA VAL A 74 6.90 0.63 -18.93
C VAL A 74 8.02 1.00 -19.90
N CYS A 75 8.69 2.13 -19.69
CA CYS A 75 9.88 2.53 -20.43
C CYS A 75 10.68 3.63 -19.72
N GLN A 76 11.93 3.84 -20.13
CA GLN A 76 12.85 4.83 -19.52
C GLN A 76 12.29 6.25 -19.50
N TYR A 77 11.48 6.63 -20.48
CA TYR A 77 10.86 7.95 -20.49
C TYR A 77 9.80 8.11 -19.39
N TRP A 78 9.02 7.07 -19.12
CA TRP A 78 8.00 7.08 -18.08
C TRP A 78 8.66 7.12 -16.71
N ASP A 79 9.71 6.33 -16.51
CA ASP A 79 10.53 6.39 -15.30
C ASP A 79 11.14 7.79 -15.11
N GLY A 80 11.67 8.41 -16.16
CA GLY A 80 12.24 9.75 -16.10
C GLY A 80 11.22 10.82 -15.68
N ILE A 81 9.99 10.77 -16.23
CA ILE A 81 8.92 11.68 -15.82
C ILE A 81 8.51 11.39 -14.37
N LEU A 82 8.26 10.13 -14.02
CA LEU A 82 7.79 9.78 -12.69
C LEU A 82 8.83 10.15 -11.61
N SER A 83 10.10 9.83 -11.85
CA SER A 83 11.21 10.12 -10.95
C SER A 83 11.48 11.62 -10.79
N SER A 84 11.14 12.45 -11.78
CA SER A 84 11.29 13.92 -11.72
C SER A 84 10.08 14.64 -11.14
N ASN A 85 8.99 13.93 -10.83
CA ASN A 85 7.76 14.50 -10.28
C ASN A 85 7.57 14.06 -8.81
N PRO A 86 7.91 14.92 -7.83
CA PRO A 86 7.90 14.56 -6.42
C PRO A 86 6.53 14.13 -5.87
N SER A 87 5.43 14.56 -6.49
CA SER A 87 4.07 14.25 -6.03
C SER A 87 3.71 12.76 -6.08
N PHE A 88 4.50 11.93 -6.77
CA PHE A 88 4.29 10.47 -6.82
C PHE A 88 5.07 9.71 -5.73
N TRP A 89 5.90 10.39 -4.94
CA TRP A 89 6.82 9.79 -3.98
C TRP A 89 6.52 10.25 -2.54
N ASN A 90 5.27 10.57 -2.25
CA ASN A 90 4.82 11.13 -0.97
C ASN A 90 4.31 10.08 0.02
N THR A 91 4.34 8.80 -0.32
CA THR A 91 3.89 7.72 0.58
C THR A 91 4.79 6.51 0.42
N ILE A 92 5.33 6.00 1.52
CA ILE A 92 6.15 4.79 1.55
C ILE A 92 5.73 3.86 2.70
N VAL A 93 5.71 2.56 2.40
CA VAL A 93 5.49 1.49 3.35
C VAL A 93 6.79 0.71 3.57
N ILE A 94 7.25 0.64 4.83
CA ILE A 94 8.51 0.03 5.24
C ILE A 94 8.22 -1.16 6.15
N PHE A 95 8.63 -2.36 5.74
CA PHE A 95 8.52 -3.57 6.55
C PHE A 95 9.82 -3.78 7.32
N ILE A 96 9.71 -4.11 8.60
CA ILE A 96 10.86 -4.29 9.51
C ILE A 96 11.03 -5.78 9.92
N ASP A 97 10.25 -6.69 9.34
CA ASP A 97 10.32 -8.12 9.68
C ASP A 97 11.58 -8.78 9.12
N GLN A 98 12.26 -9.58 9.95
CA GLN A 98 13.55 -10.19 9.60
C GLN A 98 13.53 -11.02 8.30
N MET A 99 12.38 -11.56 7.90
CA MET A 99 12.24 -12.33 6.66
C MET A 99 11.77 -11.51 5.45
N ASP A 100 11.21 -10.31 5.63
CA ASP A 100 10.59 -9.52 4.55
C ASP A 100 10.84 -8.01 4.73
N TRP A 101 12.05 -7.67 5.16
CA TRP A 101 12.44 -6.29 5.42
C TRP A 101 12.54 -5.48 4.11
N THR A 102 12.13 -4.22 4.16
CA THR A 102 12.29 -3.31 3.02
C THR A 102 13.77 -2.94 2.90
N GLU A 103 14.37 -3.23 1.74
CA GLU A 103 15.76 -2.87 1.46
C GLU A 103 15.99 -1.36 1.56
N LEU A 104 17.10 -0.96 2.19
CA LEU A 104 17.42 0.45 2.48
C LEU A 104 17.43 1.37 1.27
N HIS A 105 17.77 0.86 0.08
CA HIS A 105 17.81 1.65 -1.14
C HIS A 105 16.42 2.14 -1.57
N ILE A 106 15.34 1.45 -1.17
CA ILE A 106 13.96 1.82 -1.50
C ILE A 106 13.55 3.10 -0.74
N PRO A 107 13.61 3.17 0.61
CA PRO A 107 13.35 4.42 1.34
C PRO A 107 14.25 5.57 0.89
N GLN A 108 15.54 5.30 0.63
CA GLN A 108 16.46 6.32 0.12
C GLN A 108 15.99 6.91 -1.21
N ALA A 109 15.50 6.09 -2.14
CA ALA A 109 14.95 6.56 -3.40
C ALA A 109 13.69 7.42 -3.19
N TYR A 110 12.77 7.01 -2.31
CA TYR A 110 11.58 7.80 -1.97
C TYR A 110 11.95 9.16 -1.38
N PHE A 111 12.83 9.20 -0.37
CA PHE A 111 13.26 10.46 0.25
C PHE A 111 14.01 11.38 -0.72
N THR A 112 14.75 10.80 -1.68
CA THR A 112 15.44 11.59 -2.70
C THR A 112 14.43 12.17 -3.70
N ARG A 113 13.44 11.39 -4.12
CA ARG A 113 12.48 11.76 -5.17
C ARG A 113 11.35 12.65 -4.66
N SER A 114 10.99 12.55 -3.38
CA SER A 114 9.98 13.42 -2.74
C SER A 114 10.43 14.88 -2.62
N GLY A 115 11.74 15.14 -2.71
CA GLY A 115 12.30 16.48 -2.62
C GLY A 115 11.88 17.17 -1.33
N ASN A 116 11.22 18.33 -1.44
CA ASN A 116 10.74 19.11 -0.30
C ASN A 116 9.26 18.87 0.02
N LEU A 117 8.59 17.90 -0.62
CA LEU A 117 7.20 17.58 -0.30
C LEU A 117 7.14 16.70 0.95
N PRO A 118 6.07 16.84 1.77
CA PRO A 118 5.80 15.91 2.86
C PRO A 118 5.74 14.47 2.36
N ILE A 119 6.26 13.55 3.17
CA ILE A 119 6.21 12.11 2.92
C ILE A 119 5.57 11.41 4.12
N ASP A 120 4.55 10.61 3.85
CA ASP A 120 3.91 9.73 4.81
C ASP A 120 4.69 8.40 4.86
N VAL A 121 5.17 8.04 6.05
CA VAL A 121 5.99 6.84 6.26
C VAL A 121 5.26 5.89 7.19
N PHE A 122 4.97 4.70 6.68
CA PHE A 122 4.31 3.64 7.43
C PHE A 122 5.29 2.52 7.75
N PHE A 123 5.39 2.16 9.02
CA PHE A 123 6.21 1.04 9.47
C PHE A 123 5.33 -0.16 9.77
N ILE A 124 5.64 -1.30 9.14
CA ILE A 124 4.91 -2.55 9.33
C ILE A 124 5.84 -3.57 9.96
N ARG A 125 5.31 -4.23 10.99
CA ARG A 125 5.95 -5.36 11.65
C ARG A 125 4.92 -6.43 11.91
N LYS A 126 5.16 -7.63 11.41
CA LYS A 126 4.43 -8.83 11.77
C LYS A 126 4.80 -9.21 13.19
N ILE A 127 3.79 -9.35 14.05
CA ILE A 127 3.98 -9.81 15.41
C ILE A 127 4.09 -11.35 15.37
N PRO A 128 5.28 -11.94 15.65
CA PRO A 128 5.42 -13.38 15.64
C PRO A 128 4.67 -13.99 16.84
N GLY A 129 3.81 -14.98 16.58
CA GLY A 129 3.13 -15.75 17.63
C GLY A 129 1.69 -15.34 17.93
N TYR A 130 1.12 -14.35 17.23
CA TYR A 130 -0.34 -14.21 17.18
C TYR A 130 -0.88 -15.33 16.30
N GLN A 131 -1.25 -16.45 16.93
CA GLN A 131 -2.14 -17.45 16.36
C GLN A 131 -3.50 -17.11 16.94
N VAL A 132 -4.50 -16.86 16.10
CA VAL A 132 -5.89 -16.82 16.56
C VAL A 132 -6.14 -18.17 17.20
N HIS A 133 -6.28 -18.18 18.53
CA HIS A 133 -6.63 -19.39 19.24
C HIS A 133 -8.12 -19.58 18.93
N ASP A 134 -8.44 -20.55 18.06
CA ASP A 134 -9.81 -21.02 17.85
C ASP A 134 -10.31 -21.67 19.16
N ASP A 135 -10.55 -20.86 20.20
CA ASP A 135 -11.21 -21.28 21.42
C ASP A 135 -12.72 -21.38 21.13
N MET A 136 -13.08 -22.28 20.21
CA MET A 136 -14.38 -22.96 20.29
C MET A 136 -14.32 -23.91 21.48
N GLY A 137 -14.65 -23.37 22.66
CA GLY A 137 -14.89 -24.16 23.85
C GLY A 137 -15.91 -25.28 23.58
N PRO A 138 -15.71 -26.49 24.13
CA PRO A 138 -16.62 -27.62 23.93
C PRO A 138 -17.82 -27.48 24.85
N ASP A 139 -18.73 -26.54 24.56
CA ASP A 139 -20.04 -26.47 25.21
C ASP A 139 -21.13 -26.85 24.22
N MET A 140 -21.41 -28.15 24.15
CA MET A 140 -22.78 -28.68 24.28
C MET A 140 -22.73 -30.20 24.30
N ALA A 141 -22.41 -30.74 25.48
CA ALA A 141 -22.94 -32.02 25.92
C ALA A 141 -24.21 -31.74 26.72
N ILE A 142 -25.38 -32.09 26.17
CA ILE A 142 -26.55 -32.58 26.92
C ILE A 142 -27.21 -33.67 26.07
#